data_AF-A0A914PPX0-F1
#
_entry.id   AF-A0A914PPX0-F1
#
_cell.length_a   1.000
_cell.length_b   1.000
_cell.length_c   1.000
_cell.angle_alpha   90.00
_cell.angle_beta   90.00
_cell.angle_gamma   90.00
#
_symmetry.space_group_name_H-M   'P 1'
#
loop_
_entity.id
_entity.type
_entity.pdbx_description
1 polymer ?
#
loop_
_entity_poly.entity_id
_entity_poly.type
_entity_poly.pdbx_seq_one_letter_code
_entity_poly.pdbx_strand_id
1 'polypeptide(L)'
;MAVYFEPNGHGSILVSANCKEEFMKYSSGESYENLVVRLEPVIMELELQANVLVVSHQAVLRCILAYFDNKNREELPYLNVPLHTVIKLTPKAYSCQIEMFKF
;
A
#
# COMPACT_ATOMS: atom_id res chain seq x y z
N MET A 1 9.43 6.69 -7.74
CA MET A 1 8.47 7.27 -6.77
C MET A 1 8.69 6.59 -5.43
N ALA A 2 8.47 7.27 -4.29
CA ALA A 2 8.91 6.75 -3.00
C ALA A 2 7.84 6.88 -1.91
N VAL A 3 7.73 5.84 -1.08
CA VAL A 3 6.86 5.79 0.10
C VAL A 3 7.75 5.55 1.32
N TYR A 4 7.61 6.40 2.32
CA TYR A 4 8.35 6.32 3.58
C TYR A 4 7.41 5.86 4.70
N PHE A 5 7.81 4.83 5.44
CA PHE A 5 7.09 4.32 6.59
C PHE A 5 7.75 4.79 7.88
N GLU A 6 7.00 5.51 8.71
CA GLU A 6 7.45 5.93 10.04
C GLU A 6 6.67 5.19 11.13
N PRO A 7 7.31 4.32 11.94
CA PRO A 7 6.66 3.63 13.03
C PRO A 7 6.52 4.57 14.22
N ASN A 8 5.27 4.91 14.59
CA ASN A 8 5.01 5.40 15.93
C ASN A 8 4.78 4.19 16.84
N GLY A 9 5.49 4.17 17.97
CA GLY A 9 5.58 3.04 18.88
C GLY A 9 4.22 2.41 19.24
N HIS A 10 4.23 1.07 19.26
CA HIS A 10 3.18 0.19 19.76
C HIS A 10 1.79 0.35 19.14
N GLY A 11 1.64 -0.20 17.95
CA GLY A 11 0.33 -0.56 17.39
C GLY A 11 0.51 -1.71 16.42
N SER A 12 0.40 -2.95 16.92
CA SER A 12 0.25 -4.12 16.06
C SER A 12 -1.00 -3.94 15.20
N ILE A 13 -0.83 -3.72 13.90
CA ILE A 13 -1.93 -3.75 12.94
C ILE A 13 -2.44 -5.19 12.94
N LEU A 14 -3.62 -5.41 13.54
CA LEU A 14 -4.36 -6.64 13.36
C LEU A 14 -4.89 -6.64 11.93
N VAL A 15 -4.21 -7.36 11.05
CA VAL A 15 -4.61 -7.59 9.67
C VAL A 15 -5.93 -8.35 9.67
N SER A 16 -7.05 -7.64 9.59
CA SER A 16 -8.32 -8.20 9.16
C SER A 16 -8.54 -7.81 7.70
N ALA A 17 -7.73 -8.38 6.82
CA ALA A 17 -7.95 -8.33 5.38
C ALA A 17 -9.06 -9.32 5.00
N ASN A 18 -10.32 -8.96 5.24
CA ASN A 18 -11.45 -9.61 4.56
C ASN A 18 -11.83 -8.76 3.35
N CYS A 19 -11.22 -9.08 2.21
CA CYS A 19 -11.58 -8.53 0.91
C CYS A 19 -11.94 -9.69 -0.04
N LYS A 20 -13.22 -10.07 -0.04
CA LYS A 20 -13.93 -10.84 -1.10
C LYS A 20 -14.68 -9.78 -1.93
N GLU A 21 -14.72 -9.75 -3.27
CA GLU A 21 -14.95 -10.77 -4.30
C GLU A 21 -14.32 -10.33 -5.66
N GLU A 22 -14.47 -11.18 -6.69
CA GLU A 22 -13.79 -11.24 -7.98
C GLU A 22 -14.18 -10.14 -9.00
N PHE A 23 -13.23 -9.47 -9.69
CA PHE A 23 -13.54 -8.85 -10.99
C PHE A 23 -12.35 -8.70 -11.98
N MET A 24 -12.67 -9.06 -13.23
CA MET A 24 -12.02 -8.81 -14.53
C MET A 24 -10.54 -9.23 -14.70
N LYS A 25 -10.35 -10.51 -15.05
CA LYS A 25 -9.16 -10.98 -15.77
C LYS A 25 -9.12 -10.36 -17.17
N TYR A 26 -8.19 -9.45 -17.41
CA TYR A 26 -7.74 -9.20 -18.78
C TYR A 26 -7.08 -10.48 -19.29
N SER A 27 -7.49 -10.96 -20.47
CA SER A 27 -7.15 -12.29 -21.00
C SER A 27 -5.64 -12.58 -21.17
N SER A 28 -4.78 -11.55 -21.07
CA SER A 28 -3.32 -11.69 -21.25
C SER A 28 -2.47 -10.73 -20.39
N GLY A 29 -3.05 -10.06 -19.38
CA GLY A 29 -2.36 -9.07 -18.55
C GLY A 29 -2.14 -9.53 -17.11
N GLU A 30 -1.19 -8.91 -16.40
CA GLU A 30 -1.07 -9.07 -14.94
C GLU A 30 -2.12 -8.19 -14.25
N SER A 31 -3.07 -8.81 -13.56
CA SER A 31 -4.08 -8.09 -12.78
C SER A 31 -3.47 -7.50 -11.51
N TYR A 32 -4.07 -6.43 -10.98
CA TYR A 32 -3.73 -5.91 -9.64
C TYR A 32 -3.84 -6.99 -8.54
N GLU A 33 -4.72 -7.98 -8.73
CA GLU A 33 -4.82 -9.16 -7.87
C GLU A 33 -3.53 -9.99 -7.83
N ASN A 34 -2.92 -10.26 -8.99
CA ASN A 34 -1.64 -10.97 -9.05
C ASN A 34 -0.51 -10.15 -8.40
N LEU A 35 -0.55 -8.82 -8.54
CA LEU A 35 0.40 -7.93 -7.87
C LEU A 35 0.24 -7.97 -6.34
N VAL A 36 -1.00 -7.96 -5.83
CA VAL A 36 -1.27 -8.04 -4.39
C VAL A 36 -0.73 -9.35 -3.81
N VAL A 37 -1.01 -10.49 -4.43
CA VAL A 37 -0.51 -11.81 -3.97
C VAL A 37 1.02 -11.84 -3.91
N ARG A 38 1.70 -11.20 -4.86
CA ARG A 38 3.17 -11.11 -4.86
C ARG A 38 3.73 -10.11 -3.85
N LEU A 39 2.94 -9.12 -3.46
CA LEU A 39 3.33 -8.06 -2.52
C LEU A 39 3.02 -8.41 -1.07
N GLU A 40 2.18 -9.42 -0.80
CA GLU A 40 1.94 -9.95 0.56
C GLU A 40 3.23 -10.15 1.37
N PRO A 41 4.27 -10.86 0.89
CA PRO A 41 5.49 -11.05 1.68
C PRO A 41 6.25 -9.73 1.92
N VAL A 42 6.16 -8.77 0.99
CA VAL A 42 6.78 -7.45 1.15
C VAL A 42 6.06 -6.64 2.22
N ILE A 43 4.73 -6.70 2.24
CA ILE A 43 3.90 -6.02 3.24
C ILE A 43 4.13 -6.61 4.63
N MET A 44 4.23 -7.93 4.75
CA MET A 44 4.55 -8.59 6.02
C MET A 44 5.90 -8.11 6.59
N GLU A 45 6.92 -7.97 5.75
CA GLU A 45 8.22 -7.45 6.19
C GLU A 45 8.14 -5.95 6.56
N LEU A 46 7.34 -5.17 5.82
CA LEU A 46 7.10 -3.75 6.12
C LEU A 46 6.38 -3.52 7.45
N GLU A 47 5.51 -4.43 7.87
CA GLU A 47 4.85 -4.38 9.17
C GLU A 47 5.80 -4.75 10.32
N LEU A 48 6.81 -5.57 10.05
CA LEU A 48 7.81 -5.98 11.04
C LEU A 48 8.92 -4.93 11.21
N GLN A 49 9.34 -4.30 10.12
CA GLN A 49 10.46 -3.37 10.11
C GLN A 49 10.05 -1.94 10.49
N ALA A 50 10.95 -1.25 11.20
CA ALA A 50 10.80 0.12 11.63
C ALA A 50 11.63 1.07 10.74
N ASN A 51 11.02 2.12 10.18
CA ASN A 51 11.63 3.13 9.31
C ASN A 51 12.12 2.59 7.96
N VAL A 52 11.21 2.44 6.99
CA VAL A 52 11.53 1.90 5.65
C VAL A 52 11.20 2.89 4.55
N LEU A 53 12.10 3.06 3.58
CA LEU A 53 11.85 3.79 2.35
C LEU A 53 11.69 2.80 1.18
N VAL A 54 10.47 2.71 0.65
CA VAL A 54 10.15 1.88 -0.52
C VAL A 54 10.19 2.75 -1.77
N VAL A 55 11.09 2.42 -2.70
CA VAL A 55 11.17 3.07 -4.02
C VAL A 55 10.73 2.09 -5.08
N SER A 56 9.63 2.40 -5.78
CA SER A 56 9.07 1.52 -6.81
C SER A 56 8.30 2.29 -7.89
N HIS A 57 7.58 1.54 -8.72
CA HIS A 57 6.71 2.02 -9.79
C HIS A 57 5.32 2.40 -9.26
N GLN A 58 4.57 3.18 -10.05
CA GLN A 58 3.24 3.68 -9.68
C GLN A 58 2.22 2.58 -9.35
N ALA A 59 2.20 1.48 -10.09
CA ALA A 59 1.25 0.38 -9.85
C ALA A 59 1.51 -0.30 -8.49
N VAL A 60 2.77 -0.56 -8.15
CA VAL A 60 3.16 -1.21 -6.89
C VAL A 60 2.86 -0.31 -5.69
N LEU A 61 3.17 0.98 -5.81
CA LEU A 61 2.92 1.93 -4.73
C LEU A 61 1.43 2.15 -4.47
N ARG A 62 0.57 2.03 -5.50
CA ARG A 62 -0.89 2.03 -5.32
C ARG A 62 -1.36 0.84 -4.49
N CYS A 63 -0.82 -0.35 -4.75
CA CYS A 63 -1.15 -1.55 -3.96
C CYS A 63 -0.76 -1.38 -2.48
N ILE A 64 0.45 -0.88 -2.23
CA ILE A 64 0.94 -0.63 -0.88
C ILE A 64 0.07 0.44 -0.20
N LEU A 65 -0.19 1.56 -0.86
CA LEU A 65 -1.01 2.63 -0.31
C LEU A 65 -2.44 2.16 0.00
N ALA A 66 -3.06 1.39 -0.90
CA ALA A 66 -4.39 0.84 -0.70
C ALA A 66 -4.47 -0.09 0.52
N TYR A 67 -3.41 -0.87 0.75
CA TYR A 67 -3.31 -1.76 1.90
C TYR A 67 -3.34 -0.97 3.22
N PHE A 68 -2.52 0.08 3.34
CA PHE A 68 -2.46 0.87 4.58
C PHE A 68 -3.65 1.81 4.78
N ASP A 69 -4.30 2.25 3.70
CA ASP A 69 -5.50 3.11 3.74
C ASP A 69 -6.82 2.31 3.78
N ASN A 70 -6.77 0.97 3.89
CA ASN A 70 -7.92 0.06 3.86
C ASN A 70 -8.88 0.33 2.68
N LYS A 71 -8.31 0.57 1.50
CA LYS A 71 -9.07 0.89 0.28
C LYS A 71 -9.54 -0.37 -0.43
N ASN A 72 -10.76 -0.32 -0.98
CA ASN A 72 -11.31 -1.41 -1.78
C ASN A 72 -10.52 -1.60 -3.08
N ARG A 73 -10.52 -2.84 -3.59
CA ARG A 73 -9.83 -3.21 -4.85
C ARG A 73 -10.33 -2.43 -6.07
N GLU A 74 -11.56 -1.95 -6.05
CA GLU A 74 -12.14 -1.12 -7.12
C GLU A 74 -11.51 0.28 -7.17
N GLU A 75 -11.04 0.79 -6.03
CA GLU A 75 -10.42 2.11 -5.92
C GLU A 75 -8.91 2.07 -6.24
N LEU A 76 -8.26 0.89 -6.23
CA LEU A 76 -6.84 0.68 -6.55
C LEU A 76 -6.36 1.41 -7.81
N PRO A 77 -6.98 1.24 -8.99
CA PRO A 77 -6.52 1.87 -10.22
C PRO A 77 -6.69 3.39 -10.20
N TYR A 78 -7.61 3.91 -9.39
CA TYR A 78 -7.95 5.32 -9.29
C TYR A 78 -7.16 6.05 -8.19
N LEU A 79 -6.36 5.35 -7.39
CA LEU A 79 -5.48 5.97 -6.40
C LEU A 79 -4.48 6.92 -7.08
N ASN A 80 -4.54 8.18 -6.67
CA ASN A 80 -3.62 9.21 -7.14
C ASN A 80 -2.30 9.11 -6.38
N VAL A 81 -1.26 8.70 -7.10
CA VAL A 81 0.11 8.66 -6.60
C VAL A 81 0.94 9.56 -7.52
N PRO A 82 1.07 10.87 -7.18
CA PRO A 82 1.71 11.85 -8.05
C PRO A 82 3.22 11.64 -8.16
N LEU A 83 3.77 11.91 -9.34
CA LEU A 83 5.22 11.86 -9.58
C LEU A 83 5.98 12.85 -8.68
N HIS A 84 7.25 12.55 -8.42
CA HIS A 84 8.16 13.38 -7.60
C HIS A 84 7.61 13.77 -6.22
N THR A 85 6.73 12.94 -5.67
CA THR A 85 6.17 13.11 -4.34
C THR A 85 6.63 11.97 -3.45
N VAL A 86 7.06 12.30 -2.23
CA VAL A 86 7.32 11.33 -1.17
C VAL A 86 6.06 11.25 -0.33
N ILE A 87 5.53 10.04 -0.17
CA ILE A 87 4.36 9.79 0.67
C ILE A 87 4.86 9.19 1.98
N LYS A 88 4.67 9.90 3.08
CA LYS A 88 4.93 9.42 4.42
C LYS A 88 3.67 8.75 4.97
N LEU A 89 3.82 7.51 5.39
CA LEU A 89 2.79 6.69 6.00
C LEU A 89 3.12 6.49 7.47
N THR A 90 2.19 6.91 8.32
CA THR A 90 2.30 6.81 9.77
C THR A 90 1.14 5.95 10.27
N PRO A 91 1.35 4.62 10.45
CA PRO A 91 0.31 3.74 10.96
C PRO A 91 -0.09 4.14 12.40
N LYS A 92 -1.39 4.28 12.63
CA LYS A 92 -2.04 4.40 13.96
C LYS A 92 -2.96 3.19 14.18
N ALA A 93 -3.39 2.97 15.42
CA ALA A 93 -4.13 1.78 15.84
C ALA A 93 -5.33 1.37 14.95
N TYR A 94 -6.02 2.32 14.32
CA TYR A 94 -7.18 2.05 13.45
C TYR A 94 -7.14 2.79 12.10
N SER A 95 -6.10 3.59 11.85
CA SER A 95 -6.01 4.40 10.63
C SER A 95 -4.57 4.71 10.29
N CYS A 96 -4.26 4.88 9.00
CA CYS A 96 -2.97 5.38 8.56
C CYS A 96 -3.06 6.89 8.33
N GLN A 97 -2.09 7.64 8.86
CA GLN A 97 -1.92 9.03 8.45
C GLN A 97 -1.01 9.10 7.23
N ILE A 98 -1.48 9.82 6.21
CA ILE A 98 -0.81 9.97 4.92
C ILE A 98 -0.40 11.43 4.78
N GLU A 99 0.90 11.68 4.70
CA GLU A 99 1.46 13.01 4.43
C GLU A 99 2.21 12.99 3.10
N MET A 100 2.01 14.02 2.27
CA MET A 100 2.63 14.10 0.95
C MET A 100 3.61 15.26 0.89
N PHE A 101 4.86 14.95 0.58
CA PHE A 101 5.93 15.92 0.39
C PHE A 101 6.26 16.00 -1.09
N LYS A 102 5.92 17.12 -1.71
CA LYS A 102 6.33 17.42 -3.09
C LYS A 102 7.70 18.08 -3.07
N PHE A 103 8.58 17.63 -3.97
CA PHE A 103 9.83 18.32 -4.26
C PHE A 103 9.59 19.51 -5.20
#